data_AF-A0A7S2E8M9-F1
#
_entry.id   AF-A0A7S2E8M9-F1
#
_cell.length_a   1.000
_cell.length_b   1.000
_cell.length_c   1.000
_cell.angle_alpha   90.00
_cell.angle_beta   90.00
_cell.angle_gamma   90.00
#
_symmetry.space_group_name_H-M   'P 1'
#
loop_
_entity.id
_entity.type
_entity.pdbx_description
1 polymer ?
#
loop_
_entity_poly.entity_id
_entity_poly.type
_entity_poly.pdbx_seq_one_letter_code
_entity_poly.pdbx_strand_id
1 'polypeptide(L)'
;EGEGEGEGESGSGGRRRDPDQRAVSCPFTTYEIGQPAEDFRTVSWTSRSDRPRVQVSNEPLLPKDECADAVRLAEAYAANHGGWTSSRHNEAATTDVPVKDVPVLREWFNDRLETHLFPMLKARYPEKISNVKDLRAHDAFVVKYDAEGRQNSLVKHTDESAFSFTIALNDRDRYEGGGTCFDRLRLVEEGAKKG
;
A
#
# COMPACT_ATOMS: atom_id res chain seq x y z
N GLU A 1 21.93 16.13 60.13
CA GLU A 1 20.54 16.02 60.62
C GLU A 1 19.64 16.73 59.61
N GLY A 2 18.77 16.08 58.83
CA GLY A 2 18.69 14.67 58.40
C GLY A 2 19.02 14.54 56.89
N GLU A 3 18.91 13.42 56.17
CA GLU A 3 18.01 12.24 56.28
C GLU A 3 16.52 12.63 56.20
N GLY A 4 15.68 12.11 55.29
CA GLY A 4 15.88 11.42 54.00
C GLY A 4 14.92 12.03 52.95
N GLU A 5 14.30 11.38 51.96
CA GLU A 5 14.31 10.04 51.31
C GLU A 5 13.84 10.28 49.83
N GLY A 6 13.79 9.38 48.85
CA GLY A 6 14.02 7.93 48.79
C GLY A 6 12.98 7.14 47.96
N GLU A 7 12.35 7.71 46.91
CA GLU A 7 11.41 6.98 46.05
C GLU A 7 11.90 6.87 44.61
N GLY A 8 12.07 5.63 44.12
CA GLY A 8 12.41 5.33 42.74
C GLY A 8 11.24 4.68 42.01
N GLU A 9 10.64 5.39 41.06
CA GLU A 9 9.70 4.77 40.12
C GLU A 9 10.45 3.98 39.05
N SER A 10 10.51 2.67 39.22
CA SER A 10 10.92 1.73 38.18
C SER A 10 9.85 1.61 37.10
N GLY A 11 9.66 2.66 36.30
CA GLY A 11 8.80 2.64 35.12
C GLY A 11 9.31 1.62 34.10
N SER A 12 8.59 0.51 33.94
CA SER A 12 8.93 -0.51 32.94
C SER A 12 8.68 0.04 31.54
N GLY A 13 9.70 0.68 30.97
CA GLY A 13 9.72 1.20 29.61
C GLY A 13 9.63 0.09 28.58
N GLY A 14 8.41 -0.44 28.38
CA GLY A 14 8.08 -1.31 27.27
C GLY A 14 8.39 -0.57 25.98
N ARG A 15 9.49 -0.95 25.31
CA ARG A 15 9.92 -0.34 24.05
C ARG A 15 8.78 -0.47 23.04
N ARG A 16 8.06 0.63 22.80
CA ARG A 16 7.21 0.76 21.61
C ARG A 16 8.15 0.51 20.43
N ARG A 17 7.90 -0.57 19.66
CA ARG A 17 8.70 -0.85 18.47
C ARG A 17 8.49 0.32 17.52
N ASP A 18 9.57 0.77 16.91
CA ASP A 18 9.52 1.81 15.90
C ASP A 18 8.58 1.37 14.76
N PRO A 19 7.55 2.17 14.40
CA PRO A 19 6.64 1.84 13.30
C PRO A 19 7.35 1.54 11.98
N ASP A 20 8.46 2.24 11.67
CA ASP A 20 9.30 2.03 10.49
C ASP A 20 9.82 0.58 10.43
N GLN A 21 10.37 0.09 11.54
CA GLN A 21 10.84 -1.29 11.64
C GLN A 21 9.71 -2.32 11.44
N ARG A 22 8.46 -1.99 11.78
CA ARG A 22 7.33 -2.92 11.61
C ARG A 22 7.06 -3.19 10.13
N ALA A 23 6.98 -2.17 9.28
CA ALA A 23 6.71 -2.35 7.85
C ALA A 23 7.84 -3.14 7.15
N VAL A 24 9.10 -2.85 7.49
CA VAL A 24 10.28 -3.59 6.97
C VAL A 24 10.30 -5.05 7.44
N SER A 25 9.88 -5.32 8.68
CA SER A 25 9.83 -6.67 9.28
C SER A 25 8.57 -7.48 8.94
N CYS A 26 7.58 -6.88 8.29
CA CYS A 26 6.31 -7.53 7.99
C CYS A 26 6.54 -8.77 7.09
N PRO A 27 5.96 -9.93 7.41
CA PRO A 27 5.98 -11.09 6.53
C PRO A 27 5.17 -10.82 5.25
N PHE A 28 5.72 -11.27 4.12
CA PHE A 28 5.09 -11.17 2.81
C PHE A 28 5.12 -12.53 2.10
N THR A 29 4.03 -12.88 1.42
CA THR A 29 4.02 -13.94 0.42
C THR A 29 4.40 -13.34 -0.94
N THR A 30 5.47 -13.88 -1.55
CA THR A 30 5.93 -13.49 -2.88
C THR A 30 5.32 -14.38 -3.95
N TYR A 31 4.82 -13.77 -5.02
CA TYR A 31 4.37 -14.45 -6.23
C TYR A 31 5.10 -13.87 -7.44
N GLU A 32 5.30 -14.68 -8.47
CA GLU A 32 5.74 -14.24 -9.80
C GLU A 32 4.55 -14.24 -10.76
N ILE A 33 4.51 -13.22 -11.61
CA ILE A 33 3.60 -13.16 -12.75
C ILE A 33 4.34 -13.80 -13.94
N GLY A 34 3.77 -14.89 -14.48
CA GLY A 34 4.29 -15.51 -15.70
C GLY A 34 4.36 -14.49 -16.85
N GLN A 35 5.35 -14.64 -17.74
CA GLN A 35 5.59 -13.65 -18.80
C GLN A 35 4.28 -13.33 -19.56
N PRO A 36 3.91 -12.04 -19.67
CA PRO A 36 2.73 -11.64 -20.44
C PRO A 36 2.92 -12.02 -21.92
N ALA A 37 1.83 -12.14 -22.66
CA ALA A 37 1.88 -12.47 -24.09
C ALA A 37 2.38 -11.28 -24.93
N GLU A 38 2.21 -10.07 -24.40
CA GLU A 38 2.61 -8.80 -24.99
C GLU A 38 3.42 -8.00 -23.96
N ASP A 39 4.30 -7.12 -24.42
CA ASP A 39 5.31 -6.45 -23.60
C ASP A 39 4.82 -5.08 -23.09
N PHE A 40 3.94 -5.07 -22.09
CA PHE A 40 3.34 -3.85 -21.52
C PHE A 40 4.28 -3.00 -20.64
N ARG A 41 5.60 -3.13 -20.79
CA ARG A 41 6.58 -2.37 -19.99
C ARG A 41 6.67 -0.92 -20.46
N THR A 42 5.92 -0.05 -19.80
CA THR A 42 5.95 1.42 -19.99
C THR A 42 7.17 2.09 -19.37
N VAL A 43 7.82 1.45 -18.38
CA VAL A 43 8.96 2.02 -17.64
C VAL A 43 10.28 1.30 -17.96
N SER A 44 11.29 2.06 -18.36
CA SER A 44 12.62 1.60 -18.81
C SER A 44 13.47 0.85 -17.76
N TRP A 45 13.02 0.80 -16.50
CA TRP A 45 13.69 0.16 -15.36
C TRP A 45 13.57 -1.37 -15.32
N THR A 46 12.77 -1.97 -16.21
CA THR A 46 12.50 -3.41 -16.24
C THR A 46 13.15 -4.07 -17.45
N SER A 47 14.15 -4.91 -17.21
CA SER A 47 14.86 -5.70 -18.23
C SER A 47 13.97 -6.83 -18.77
N ARG A 48 14.27 -7.36 -19.97
CA ARG A 48 13.55 -8.52 -20.54
C ARG A 48 13.65 -9.80 -19.70
N SER A 49 14.64 -9.85 -18.82
CA SER A 49 14.89 -10.92 -17.85
C SER A 49 14.13 -10.76 -16.52
N ASP A 50 13.67 -9.55 -16.19
CA ASP A 50 12.92 -9.32 -14.95
C ASP A 50 11.55 -10.01 -15.02
N ARG A 51 11.21 -10.75 -13.97
CA ARG A 51 9.87 -11.30 -13.76
C ARG A 51 9.09 -10.34 -12.87
N PRO A 52 7.92 -9.84 -13.28
CA PRO A 52 7.10 -9.02 -12.39
C PRO A 52 6.70 -9.83 -11.15
N ARG A 53 6.82 -9.24 -9.97
CA ARG A 53 6.52 -9.88 -8.68
C ARG A 53 5.34 -9.20 -8.01
N VAL A 54 4.47 -9.99 -7.39
CA VAL A 54 3.43 -9.51 -6.46
C VAL A 54 3.89 -9.82 -5.04
N GLN A 55 3.76 -8.84 -4.16
CA GLN A 55 4.08 -8.95 -2.74
C GLN A 55 2.78 -8.75 -1.96
N VAL A 56 2.31 -9.79 -1.27
CA VAL A 56 1.10 -9.74 -0.44
C VAL A 56 1.51 -9.79 1.03
N SER A 57 1.22 -8.75 1.81
CA SER A 57 1.54 -8.75 3.25
C SER A 57 0.64 -9.74 3.99
N ASN A 58 1.22 -10.51 4.92
CA ASN A 58 0.46 -11.43 5.76
C ASN A 58 -0.15 -10.74 6.98
N GLU A 59 0.22 -9.49 7.25
CA GLU A 59 -0.34 -8.61 8.28
C GLU A 59 -0.74 -7.23 7.69
N PRO A 60 -1.57 -6.43 8.39
CA PRO A 60 -1.82 -5.04 8.03
C PRO A 60 -0.55 -4.19 8.07
N LEU A 61 -0.28 -3.45 6.98
CA LEU A 61 0.85 -2.54 6.87
C LEU A 61 0.60 -1.18 7.53
N LEU A 62 -0.66 -0.77 7.65
CA LEU A 62 -1.11 0.48 8.25
C LEU A 62 -2.05 0.18 9.44
N PRO A 63 -2.11 1.06 10.46
CA PRO A 63 -3.09 0.96 11.54
C PRO A 63 -4.54 1.07 11.03
N LYS A 64 -5.46 0.31 11.64
CA LYS A 64 -6.87 0.23 11.20
C LYS A 64 -7.62 1.56 11.36
N ASP A 65 -7.33 2.27 12.44
CA ASP A 65 -7.84 3.60 12.75
C ASP A 65 -7.38 4.63 11.71
N GLU A 66 -6.12 4.60 11.30
CA GLU A 66 -5.61 5.45 10.20
C GLU A 66 -6.28 5.14 8.86
N CYS A 67 -6.50 3.86 8.54
CA CYS A 67 -7.27 3.47 7.35
C CYS A 67 -8.72 3.99 7.40
N ALA A 68 -9.38 3.91 8.56
CA ALA A 68 -10.73 4.44 8.76
C ALA A 68 -10.76 5.98 8.63
N ASP A 69 -9.74 6.69 9.13
CA ASP A 69 -9.60 8.13 8.93
C ASP A 69 -9.37 8.49 7.46
N ALA A 70 -8.59 7.70 6.72
CA ALA A 70 -8.39 7.91 5.29
C ALA A 70 -9.71 7.80 4.50
N VAL A 71 -10.55 6.80 4.81
CA VAL A 71 -11.91 6.66 4.24
C VAL A 71 -12.78 7.85 4.62
N ARG A 72 -12.80 8.23 5.90
CA ARG A 72 -13.60 9.37 6.41
C ARG A 72 -13.23 10.68 5.73
N LEU A 73 -11.93 10.93 5.52
CA LEU A 73 -11.43 12.13 4.83
C LEU A 73 -11.83 12.16 3.35
N ALA A 74 -11.74 11.01 2.65
CA ALA A 74 -12.18 10.89 1.27
C ALA A 74 -13.70 11.06 1.11
N GLU A 75 -14.51 10.44 1.97
CA GLU A 75 -15.97 10.59 1.97
C GLU A 75 -16.41 12.03 2.29
N ALA A 76 -15.78 12.67 3.28
CA ALA A 76 -16.04 14.07 3.60
C ALA A 76 -15.64 15.02 2.46
N TYR A 77 -14.53 14.75 1.76
CA TYR A 77 -14.17 15.52 0.57
C TYR A 77 -15.21 15.36 -0.54
N ALA A 78 -15.55 14.12 -0.91
CA ALA A 78 -16.54 13.82 -1.94
C ALA A 78 -17.90 14.50 -1.65
N ALA A 79 -18.39 14.40 -0.41
CA ALA A 79 -19.65 15.02 0.00
C ALA A 79 -19.67 16.56 -0.18
N ASN A 80 -18.53 17.22 -0.02
CA ASN A 80 -18.40 18.68 -0.16
C ASN A 80 -18.05 19.15 -1.59
N HIS A 81 -17.68 18.24 -2.50
CA HIS A 81 -17.19 18.55 -3.85
C HIS A 81 -18.04 17.94 -4.98
N GLY A 82 -19.32 17.63 -4.71
CA GLY A 82 -20.27 17.14 -5.71
C GLY A 82 -20.29 15.63 -5.92
N GLY A 83 -19.61 14.86 -5.06
CA GLY A 83 -19.56 13.41 -5.07
C GLY A 83 -18.18 12.84 -5.40
N TRP A 84 -18.15 11.53 -5.66
CA TRP A 84 -16.96 10.82 -6.12
C TRP A 84 -16.74 11.08 -7.62
N THR A 85 -15.49 11.25 -8.05
CA THR A 85 -15.17 11.43 -9.47
C THR A 85 -15.13 10.07 -10.18
N SER A 86 -15.43 10.01 -11.47
CA SER A 86 -15.51 8.72 -12.21
C SER A 86 -14.90 8.77 -13.62
N SER A 87 -14.03 9.75 -13.90
CA SER A 87 -13.54 10.05 -15.25
C SER A 87 -12.10 10.56 -15.29
N ARG A 88 -11.29 10.18 -14.29
CA ARG A 88 -9.87 10.59 -14.20
C ARG A 88 -8.93 9.76 -15.08
N HIS A 89 -9.29 8.51 -15.34
CA HIS A 89 -8.48 7.56 -16.11
C HIS A 89 -9.31 7.05 -17.29
N ASN A 90 -8.84 7.25 -18.53
CA ASN A 90 -9.63 6.94 -19.72
C ASN A 90 -9.73 5.43 -20.02
N GLU A 91 -8.68 4.67 -19.73
CA GLU A 91 -8.61 3.22 -20.03
C GLU A 91 -9.07 2.34 -18.87
N ALA A 92 -8.90 2.83 -17.63
CA ALA A 92 -9.24 2.14 -16.39
C ALA A 92 -9.91 3.10 -15.39
N ALA A 93 -11.04 3.68 -15.78
CA ALA A 93 -11.78 4.64 -14.96
C ALA A 93 -12.19 4.07 -13.59
N THR A 94 -11.85 4.79 -12.53
CA THR A 94 -12.23 4.47 -11.13
C THR A 94 -13.16 5.51 -10.54
N THR A 95 -13.98 5.08 -9.58
CA THR A 95 -14.83 5.91 -8.75
C THR A 95 -14.00 6.35 -7.55
N ASP A 96 -13.34 7.50 -7.66
CA ASP A 96 -12.22 7.86 -6.79
C ASP A 96 -12.20 9.32 -6.31
N VAL A 97 -11.43 9.51 -5.24
CA VAL A 97 -11.00 10.80 -4.69
C VAL A 97 -9.47 10.86 -4.74
N PRO A 98 -8.87 11.87 -5.41
CA PRO A 98 -7.42 12.01 -5.46
C PRO A 98 -6.86 12.40 -4.09
N VAL A 99 -5.85 11.67 -3.60
CA VAL A 99 -5.19 11.97 -2.33
C VAL A 99 -4.62 13.39 -2.34
N LYS A 100 -4.06 13.83 -3.47
CA LYS A 100 -3.44 15.15 -3.64
C LYS A 100 -4.38 16.34 -3.39
N ASP A 101 -5.68 16.14 -3.57
CA ASP A 101 -6.71 17.19 -3.50
C ASP A 101 -7.33 17.29 -2.10
N VAL A 102 -7.00 16.36 -1.19
CA VAL A 102 -7.43 16.33 0.22
C VAL A 102 -6.22 16.61 1.11
N PRO A 103 -5.95 17.85 1.56
CA PRO A 103 -4.65 18.22 2.14
C PRO A 103 -4.20 17.39 3.34
N VAL A 104 -5.10 17.08 4.27
CA VAL A 104 -4.81 16.27 5.47
C VAL A 104 -4.49 14.81 5.10
N LEU A 105 -5.22 14.25 4.14
CA LEU A 105 -4.99 12.89 3.63
C LEU A 105 -3.64 12.82 2.88
N ARG A 106 -3.31 13.85 2.12
CA ARG A 106 -2.01 13.99 1.43
C ARG A 106 -0.84 14.06 2.41
N GLU A 107 -0.98 14.82 3.49
CA GLU A 107 0.04 14.95 4.52
C GLU A 107 0.31 13.61 5.22
N TRP A 108 -0.74 12.94 5.69
CA TRP A 108 -0.66 11.58 6.24
C TRP A 108 -0.06 10.57 5.25
N PHE A 109 -0.48 10.61 3.98
CA PHE A 109 0.02 9.69 2.96
C PHE A 109 1.50 9.90 2.68
N ASN A 110 1.96 11.16 2.59
CA ASN A 110 3.38 11.47 2.41
C ASN A 110 4.21 11.00 3.62
N ASP A 111 3.73 11.22 4.84
CA ASP A 111 4.38 10.71 6.06
C ASP A 111 4.50 9.17 6.02
N ARG A 112 3.43 8.44 5.68
CA ARG A 112 3.47 6.96 5.53
C ARG A 112 4.31 6.47 4.35
N LEU A 113 4.42 7.23 3.25
CA LEU A 113 5.35 6.92 2.18
C LEU A 113 6.80 6.95 2.68
N GLU A 114 7.21 8.04 3.32
CA GLU A 114 8.59 8.23 3.79
C GLU A 114 8.95 7.30 4.95
N THR A 115 8.04 7.10 5.91
CA THR A 115 8.32 6.37 7.17
C THR A 115 8.03 4.87 7.11
N HIS A 116 7.27 4.36 6.14
CA HIS A 116 6.87 2.94 6.09
C HIS A 116 7.00 2.33 4.69
N LEU A 117 6.31 2.89 3.69
CA LEU A 117 6.12 2.22 2.39
C LEU A 117 7.40 2.24 1.54
N PHE A 118 8.16 3.34 1.52
CA PHE A 118 9.43 3.41 0.80
C PHE A 118 10.56 2.58 1.45
N PRO A 119 10.78 2.61 2.79
CA PRO A 119 11.68 1.69 3.47
C PRO A 119 11.36 0.21 3.19
N MET A 120 10.07 -0.17 3.30
CA MET A 120 9.59 -1.51 3.00
C MET A 120 9.84 -1.91 1.54
N LEU A 121 9.53 -1.04 0.58
CA LEU A 121 9.74 -1.31 -0.84
C LEU A 121 11.23 -1.52 -1.15
N LYS A 122 12.12 -0.68 -0.59
CA LYS A 122 13.56 -0.87 -0.67
C LYS A 122 14.01 -2.21 -0.07
N ALA A 123 13.42 -2.65 1.04
CA ALA A 123 13.72 -3.93 1.67
C ALA A 123 13.17 -5.16 0.91
N ARG A 124 12.33 -4.97 -0.12
CA ARG A 124 11.84 -6.02 -1.03
C ARG A 124 12.48 -6.00 -2.42
N TYR A 125 13.01 -4.85 -2.84
CA TYR A 125 13.67 -4.65 -4.14
C TYR A 125 15.03 -3.94 -4.00
N PRO A 126 15.96 -4.41 -3.13
CA PRO A 126 17.25 -3.75 -2.91
C PRO A 126 18.13 -3.69 -4.16
N GLU A 127 17.91 -4.60 -5.12
CA GLU A 127 18.55 -4.63 -6.44
C GLU A 127 18.02 -3.57 -7.42
N LYS A 128 16.86 -2.97 -7.13
CA LYS A 128 16.26 -1.88 -7.92
C LYS A 128 16.30 -0.53 -7.20
N ILE A 129 16.31 -0.51 -5.87
CA ILE A 129 16.14 0.70 -5.06
C ILE A 129 17.39 0.93 -4.19
N SER A 130 18.34 1.69 -4.74
CA SER A 130 19.54 2.15 -4.02
C SER A 130 19.17 3.09 -2.87
N ASN A 131 18.23 4.01 -3.09
CA ASN A 131 17.89 5.08 -2.15
C ASN A 131 16.37 5.35 -2.15
N VAL A 132 15.76 5.39 -0.96
CA VAL A 132 14.32 5.72 -0.81
C VAL A 132 14.00 7.13 -1.25
N LYS A 133 14.97 8.06 -1.20
CA LYS A 133 14.78 9.46 -1.63
C LYS A 133 14.63 9.62 -3.14
N ASP A 134 14.79 8.55 -3.92
CA ASP A 134 14.57 8.55 -5.37
C ASP A 134 13.13 8.10 -5.73
N LEU A 135 12.36 7.61 -4.76
CA LEU A 135 10.97 7.16 -4.96
C LEU A 135 9.96 8.30 -4.80
N ARG A 136 8.96 8.37 -5.68
CA ARG A 136 7.83 9.31 -5.60
C ARG A 136 6.54 8.59 -5.96
N ALA A 137 5.43 8.97 -5.35
CA ALA A 137 4.12 8.60 -5.84
C ALA A 137 3.81 9.40 -7.11
N HIS A 138 3.60 8.72 -8.24
CA HIS A 138 3.21 9.35 -9.50
C HIS A 138 1.74 9.79 -9.47
N ASP A 139 0.86 8.90 -9.02
CA ASP A 139 -0.54 9.19 -8.72
C ASP A 139 -0.94 8.42 -7.44
N ALA A 140 -1.97 8.92 -6.75
CA ALA A 140 -2.51 8.34 -5.54
C ALA A 140 -3.95 8.80 -5.32
N PHE A 141 -4.86 7.84 -5.15
CA PHE A 141 -6.29 8.08 -5.03
C PHE A 141 -6.95 6.98 -4.18
N VAL A 142 -8.02 7.34 -3.48
CA VAL A 142 -8.87 6.40 -2.75
C VAL A 142 -9.99 5.98 -3.69
N VAL A 143 -10.13 4.67 -3.95
CA VAL A 143 -11.20 4.12 -4.80
C VAL A 143 -12.35 3.61 -3.92
N LYS A 144 -13.59 3.92 -4.29
CA LYS A 144 -14.80 3.32 -3.71
C LYS A 144 -15.41 2.33 -4.69
N TYR A 145 -15.39 1.05 -4.32
CA TYR A 145 -16.19 0.01 -4.96
C TYR A 145 -17.53 -0.14 -4.23
N ASP A 146 -18.59 -0.32 -5.01
CA ASP A 146 -19.96 -0.43 -4.52
C ASP A 146 -20.75 -1.37 -5.45
N ALA A 147 -21.48 -2.32 -4.85
CA ALA A 147 -22.28 -3.30 -5.58
C ALA A 147 -23.63 -2.73 -6.06
N GLU A 148 -24.19 -1.75 -5.35
CA GLU A 148 -25.41 -1.02 -5.73
C GLU A 148 -25.07 0.23 -6.57
N GLY A 149 -23.85 0.75 -6.40
CA GLY A 149 -23.29 1.85 -7.16
C GLY A 149 -22.87 1.48 -8.60
N ARG A 150 -22.25 2.45 -9.28
CA ARG A 150 -21.86 2.31 -10.70
C ARG A 150 -20.56 1.54 -10.95
N GLN A 151 -19.83 1.14 -9.90
CA GLN A 151 -18.54 0.46 -10.06
C GLN A 151 -18.30 -0.63 -9.01
N ASN A 152 -18.44 -1.87 -9.45
CA ASN A 152 -18.22 -3.09 -8.67
C ASN A 152 -16.98 -3.89 -9.12
N SER A 153 -16.28 -3.41 -10.14
CA SER A 153 -15.12 -4.07 -10.76
C SER A 153 -14.28 -3.06 -11.55
N LEU A 154 -13.11 -3.51 -12.02
CA LEU A 154 -12.23 -2.75 -12.90
C LEU A 154 -11.71 -3.70 -13.99
N VAL A 155 -11.59 -3.20 -15.22
CA VAL A 155 -11.09 -3.99 -16.36
C VAL A 155 -9.61 -4.35 -16.15
N LYS A 156 -9.14 -5.39 -16.85
CA LYS A 156 -7.71 -5.73 -16.84
C LYS A 156 -6.90 -4.61 -17.51
N HIS A 157 -5.87 -4.12 -16.82
CA HIS A 157 -4.97 -3.06 -17.27
C HIS A 157 -3.57 -3.32 -16.72
N THR A 158 -2.61 -2.48 -17.12
CA THR A 158 -1.28 -2.37 -16.49
C THR A 158 -1.13 -0.93 -16.02
N ASP A 159 -0.65 -0.72 -14.80
CA ASP A 159 -0.45 0.63 -14.26
C ASP A 159 0.73 1.33 -14.96
N GLU A 160 0.62 2.66 -15.12
CA GLU A 160 1.72 3.51 -15.58
C GLU A 160 2.71 3.81 -14.44
N SER A 161 3.27 2.75 -13.85
CA SER A 161 4.14 2.84 -12.68
C SER A 161 5.30 1.82 -12.76
N ALA A 162 6.38 2.07 -12.02
CA ALA A 162 7.40 1.05 -11.76
C ALA A 162 6.98 0.08 -10.64
N PHE A 163 6.15 0.57 -9.71
CA PHE A 163 5.64 -0.13 -8.55
C PHE A 163 4.26 0.44 -8.20
N SER A 164 3.29 -0.43 -7.93
CA SER A 164 1.95 -0.05 -7.48
C SER A 164 1.65 -0.61 -6.09
N PHE A 165 0.85 0.13 -5.32
CA PHE A 165 0.37 -0.28 -4.01
C PHE A 165 -1.16 -0.33 -4.02
N THR A 166 -1.71 -1.51 -3.70
CA THR A 166 -3.14 -1.68 -3.41
C THR A 166 -3.30 -1.95 -1.93
N ILE A 167 -3.87 -0.99 -1.19
CA ILE A 167 -4.04 -1.06 0.25
C ILE A 167 -5.53 -1.14 0.56
N ALA A 168 -5.97 -2.19 1.26
CA ALA A 168 -7.34 -2.30 1.75
C ALA A 168 -7.54 -1.34 2.94
N LEU A 169 -8.52 -0.43 2.82
CA LEU A 169 -8.80 0.59 3.84
C LEU A 169 -9.96 0.22 4.78
N ASN A 170 -10.69 -0.86 4.49
CA ASN A 170 -11.76 -1.40 5.33
C ASN A 170 -11.59 -2.91 5.54
N ASP A 171 -12.19 -3.42 6.62
CA ASP A 171 -12.16 -4.84 6.94
C ASP A 171 -12.99 -5.67 5.95
N ARG A 172 -12.61 -6.94 5.76
CA ARG A 172 -13.23 -7.85 4.80
C ARG A 172 -14.66 -8.28 5.18
N ASP A 173 -15.09 -8.03 6.41
CA ASP A 173 -16.48 -8.20 6.84
C ASP A 173 -17.41 -7.05 6.38
N ARG A 174 -16.84 -5.98 5.80
CA ARG A 174 -17.58 -4.83 5.27
C ARG A 174 -18.03 -4.99 3.81
N TYR A 175 -17.61 -6.05 3.12
CA TYR A 175 -17.95 -6.30 1.72
C TYR A 175 -17.77 -7.77 1.31
N GLU A 176 -18.59 -8.25 0.38
CA GLU A 176 -18.46 -9.59 -0.21
C GLU A 176 -17.75 -9.54 -1.57
N GLY A 177 -17.04 -10.61 -1.92
CA GLY A 177 -16.27 -10.68 -3.18
C GLY A 177 -15.10 -9.71 -3.24
N GLY A 178 -14.67 -9.36 -4.46
CA GLY A 178 -13.55 -8.44 -4.70
C GLY A 178 -12.17 -8.93 -4.27
N GLY A 179 -11.16 -8.09 -4.50
CA GLY A 179 -9.72 -8.40 -4.40
C GLY A 179 -8.99 -7.99 -5.68
N THR A 180 -7.72 -8.38 -5.83
CA THR A 180 -6.93 -8.13 -7.04
C THR A 180 -6.59 -9.44 -7.72
N CYS A 181 -6.86 -9.55 -9.02
CA CYS A 181 -6.58 -10.73 -9.82
C CYS A 181 -5.41 -10.46 -10.78
N PHE A 182 -4.40 -11.32 -10.76
CA PHE A 182 -3.27 -11.28 -11.68
C PHE A 182 -3.28 -12.52 -12.58
N ASP A 183 -3.29 -12.32 -13.90
CA ASP A 183 -3.18 -13.43 -14.84
C ASP A 183 -1.83 -14.13 -14.70
N ARG A 184 -1.81 -15.47 -14.80
CA ARG A 184 -0.58 -16.29 -14.73
C ARG A 184 0.23 -16.13 -13.43
N LEU A 185 -0.42 -15.76 -12.32
CA LEU A 185 0.21 -15.72 -11.00
C LEU A 185 0.70 -17.12 -10.57
N ARG A 186 1.93 -17.19 -10.06
CA ARG A 186 2.55 -18.41 -9.50
C ARG A 186 3.19 -18.08 -8.15
N LEU A 187 3.01 -18.95 -7.17
CA LEU A 187 3.70 -18.81 -5.88
C LEU A 187 5.21 -19.00 -6.09
N VAL A 188 6.02 -18.13 -5.47
CA VAL A 188 7.46 -18.37 -5.35
C VAL A 188 7.68 -19.14 -4.05
N GLU A 189 7.93 -20.44 -4.17
CA GLU A 189 8.37 -21.25 -3.04
C GLU A 189 9.79 -20.81 -2.66
N GLU A 190 9.97 -20.29 -1.44
CA GLU A 190 11.31 -20.14 -0.87
C GLU A 190 11.96 -21.53 -0.85
N GLY A 191 13.08 -21.65 -1.57
CA GLY A 191 13.57 -22.95 -2.03
C GLY A 191 13.58 -24.01 -0.94
N ALA A 192 12.78 -25.06 -1.14
CA ALA A 192 12.64 -26.17 -0.20
C ALA A 192 14.03 -26.67 0.21
N LYS A 193 14.39 -26.45 1.48
CA LYS A 193 15.54 -27.12 2.08
C LYS A 193 15.26 -28.61 2.00
N LYS A 194 16.04 -29.34 1.20
CA LYS A 194 16.11 -30.79 1.32
C LYS A 194 16.60 -31.10 2.74
N GLY A 195 15.72 -31.69 3.55
CA GLY A 195 15.92 -31.96 4.97
C GLY A 195 14.57 -32.21 5.63
#